data_AF-A0A444UIE2-F1
#
_entry.id   AF-A0A444UIE2-F1
#
_cell.length_a   1.000
_cell.length_b   1.000
_cell.length_c   1.000
_cell.angle_alpha   90.00
_cell.angle_beta   90.00
_cell.angle_gamma   90.00
#
_symmetry.space_group_name_H-M   'P 1'
#
loop_
_entity.id
_entity.type
_entity.pdbx_description
1 polymer ?
#
loop_
_entity_poly.entity_id
_entity_poly.type
_entity_poly.pdbx_seq_one_letter_code
_entity_poly.pdbx_strand_id
1 'polypeptide(L)'
;MIVVLQFMAFCLSLVSTLFLIVATWTDCWMVNADDSLEVSQKCRGLWWECVTNTQDGIRTCDQYDTILAEHPLKIVLTRALMITADILASFALIILMLGLDCVRFLKEEPHIKLRMCYMAGFIFGVGGIPGMIGSVWYAVDVYVERATLVLKNVFLGIHYEFGWSCWLAMAGSTGCFLASIVLTCCLYIFRDGNALQAGFYYKQVYINVWLFQNTGRKSPGSWHVPFNQE
;
A
#
# COMPACT_ATOMS: atom_id res chain seq x y z
N MET A 1 14.54 -2.85 17.66
CA MET A 1 14.49 -3.32 16.25
C MET A 1 13.06 -3.38 15.72
N ILE A 2 12.11 -4.05 16.40
CA ILE A 2 10.71 -4.17 15.95
C ILE A 2 10.02 -2.80 15.79
N VAL A 3 10.20 -1.88 16.73
CA VAL A 3 9.66 -0.51 16.67
C VAL A 3 10.14 0.25 15.42
N VAL A 4 11.40 0.06 15.03
CA VAL A 4 11.98 0.70 13.83
C VAL A 4 11.30 0.14 12.57
N LEU A 5 11.13 -1.18 12.49
CA LEU A 5 10.42 -1.81 11.35
C LEU A 5 8.96 -1.36 11.26
N GLN A 6 8.25 -1.25 12.38
CA GLN A 6 6.89 -0.72 12.41
C GLN A 6 6.83 0.73 11.93
N PHE A 7 7.77 1.58 12.36
CA PHE A 7 7.82 2.97 11.94
C PHE A 7 8.14 3.11 10.44
N MET A 8 9.11 2.34 9.94
CA MET A 8 9.43 2.30 8.51
C MET A 8 8.24 1.82 7.67
N ALA A 9 7.55 0.76 8.13
CA ALA A 9 6.35 0.26 7.47
C ALA A 9 5.23 1.31 7.49
N PHE A 10 5.07 2.04 8.60
CA PHE A 10 4.11 3.12 8.72
C PHE A 10 4.40 4.28 7.75
N CYS A 11 5.65 4.72 7.65
CA CYS A 11 6.06 5.74 6.67
C CYS A 11 5.82 5.26 5.23
N LEU A 12 6.14 4.00 4.93
CA LEU A 12 5.89 3.41 3.62
C LEU A 12 4.39 3.35 3.30
N SER A 13 3.57 2.90 4.24
CA SER A 13 2.10 2.87 4.12
C SER A 13 1.53 4.27 3.89
N LEU A 14 1.98 5.28 4.64
CA LEU A 14 1.57 6.68 4.46
C LEU A 14 1.85 7.18 3.05
N VAL A 15 3.10 7.04 2.59
CA VAL A 15 3.49 7.50 1.26
C VAL A 15 2.72 6.75 0.16
N SER A 16 2.54 5.44 0.34
CA SER A 16 1.80 4.61 -0.62
C SER A 16 0.34 5.01 -0.74
N THR A 17 -0.35 5.21 0.40
CA THR A 17 -1.75 5.67 0.42
C THR A 17 -1.87 7.08 -0.16
N LEU A 18 -0.92 7.98 0.14
CA LEU A 18 -0.91 9.32 -0.47
C LEU A 18 -0.74 9.26 -1.99
N PHE A 19 0.12 8.39 -2.51
CA PHE A 19 0.28 8.21 -3.95
C PHE A 19 -0.97 7.65 -4.62
N LEU A 20 -1.68 6.71 -3.99
CA LEU A 20 -2.97 6.22 -4.52
C LEU A 20 -4.02 7.33 -4.56
N ILE A 21 -4.18 8.07 -3.45
CA ILE A 21 -5.10 9.21 -3.39
C ILE A 21 -4.74 10.23 -4.48
N VAL A 22 -3.48 10.67 -4.53
CA VAL A 22 -3.04 11.64 -5.54
C VAL A 22 -3.27 11.08 -6.95
N ALA A 23 -3.03 9.80 -7.23
CA ALA A 23 -3.32 9.21 -8.53
C ALA A 23 -4.81 9.17 -8.89
N THR A 24 -5.70 9.02 -7.90
CA THR A 24 -7.15 9.05 -8.07
C THR A 24 -7.68 10.47 -8.32
N TRP A 25 -7.09 11.47 -7.67
CA TRP A 25 -7.49 12.89 -7.80
C TRP A 25 -6.77 13.61 -8.93
N THR A 26 -5.59 13.16 -9.35
CA THR A 26 -4.87 13.75 -10.49
C THR A 26 -5.26 13.05 -11.77
N ASP A 27 -5.69 13.86 -12.73
CA ASP A 27 -6.30 13.43 -13.96
C ASP A 27 -5.30 13.36 -15.13
N CYS A 28 -4.10 12.85 -14.89
CA CYS A 28 -3.06 12.70 -15.93
C CYS A 28 -2.60 11.25 -16.01
N TRP A 29 -3.49 10.36 -16.44
CA TRP A 29 -3.20 8.94 -16.62
C TRP A 29 -2.57 8.64 -17.98
N MET A 30 -2.92 9.42 -18.99
CA MET A 30 -2.43 9.29 -20.36
C MET A 30 -2.19 10.67 -20.96
N VAL A 31 -1.08 10.82 -21.68
CA VAL A 31 -0.69 12.07 -22.33
C VAL A 31 -0.53 11.82 -23.82
N ASN A 32 -1.06 12.72 -24.65
CA ASN A 32 -0.84 12.70 -26.09
C ASN A 32 0.52 13.36 -26.40
N ALA A 33 1.41 12.62 -27.04
CA ALA A 33 2.60 13.13 -27.69
C ALA A 33 2.24 13.43 -29.15
N ASP A 34 1.79 14.66 -29.40
CA ASP A 34 1.48 15.13 -30.75
C ASP A 34 2.72 15.76 -31.38
N ASP A 35 3.21 15.11 -32.42
CA ASP A 35 4.22 15.63 -33.35
C ASP A 35 3.54 16.61 -34.33
N SER A 36 4.06 17.84 -34.36
CA SER A 36 4.14 18.76 -35.52
C SER A 36 2.97 19.66 -35.97
N LEU A 37 1.72 19.52 -35.52
CA LEU A 37 0.63 20.42 -36.03
C LEU A 37 -0.37 20.96 -34.99
N GLU A 38 -0.43 20.44 -33.77
CA GLU A 38 -1.21 21.02 -32.67
C GLU A 38 -0.28 21.40 -31.50
N VAL A 39 -0.24 22.69 -31.16
CA VAL A 39 0.59 23.26 -30.08
C VAL A 39 -0.09 23.03 -28.71
N SER A 40 -0.64 21.84 -28.49
CA SER A 40 -1.50 21.57 -27.34
C SER A 40 -1.26 20.18 -26.75
N GLN A 41 -0.95 20.12 -25.46
CA GLN A 41 -0.78 18.88 -24.70
C GLN A 41 -2.11 18.46 -24.10
N LYS A 42 -2.60 17.27 -24.47
CA LYS A 42 -3.85 16.70 -23.94
C LYS A 42 -3.53 15.67 -22.86
N CYS A 43 -4.00 15.93 -21.65
CA CYS A 43 -3.92 15.02 -20.52
C CYS A 43 -5.30 14.42 -20.27
N ARG A 44 -5.40 13.10 -20.40
CA ARG A 44 -6.62 12.36 -20.09
C ARG A 44 -6.50 11.74 -18.71
N GLY A 45 -7.45 12.13 -17.85
CA GLY A 45 -7.58 11.61 -16.51
C GLY A 45 -8.67 10.61 -16.36
N LEU A 46 -8.86 10.21 -15.10
CA LEU A 46 -9.91 9.31 -14.74
C LEU A 46 -11.24 10.04 -14.72
N TRP A 47 -11.30 11.30 -14.30
CA TRP A 47 -12.52 12.11 -14.09
C TRP A 47 -12.66 13.28 -15.05
N TRP A 48 -11.54 13.88 -15.44
CA TRP A 48 -11.47 15.07 -16.28
C TRP A 48 -10.55 14.84 -17.48
N GLU A 49 -10.79 15.57 -18.56
CA GLU A 49 -9.86 15.73 -19.67
C GLU A 49 -9.36 17.17 -19.67
N CYS A 50 -8.05 17.33 -19.57
CA CYS A 50 -7.42 18.65 -19.51
C CYS A 50 -6.57 18.88 -20.75
N VAL A 51 -6.80 20.00 -21.41
CA VAL A 51 -6.07 20.45 -22.60
C VAL A 51 -5.24 21.65 -22.22
N THR A 52 -3.93 21.59 -22.48
CA THR A 52 -2.98 22.67 -22.22
C THR A 52 -2.48 23.22 -23.54
N ASN A 53 -2.95 24.40 -23.92
CA ASN A 53 -2.43 25.10 -25.09
C ASN A 53 -1.07 25.73 -24.73
N THR A 54 0.01 25.36 -25.42
CA THR A 54 1.36 25.81 -25.06
C THR A 54 1.67 27.22 -25.56
N GLN A 55 0.83 27.81 -26.42
CA GLN A 55 0.96 29.22 -26.84
C GLN A 55 0.40 30.20 -25.80
N ASP A 56 -0.75 29.91 -25.21
CA ASP A 56 -1.38 30.78 -24.21
C ASP A 56 -1.06 30.36 -22.77
N GLY A 57 -0.54 29.14 -22.57
CA GLY A 57 -0.32 28.54 -21.25
C GLY A 57 -1.61 28.23 -20.49
N ILE A 58 -2.77 28.46 -21.10
CA ILE A 58 -4.07 28.25 -20.49
C ILE A 58 -4.35 26.75 -20.44
N ARG A 59 -4.64 26.25 -19.23
CA ARG A 59 -5.18 24.90 -19.01
C ARG A 59 -6.69 24.98 -18.89
N THR A 60 -7.39 24.38 -19.85
CA THR A 60 -8.84 24.18 -19.81
C THR A 60 -9.11 22.72 -19.48
N CYS A 61 -9.86 22.46 -18.41
CA CYS A 61 -10.27 21.10 -18.04
C CYS A 61 -11.78 21.00 -18.22
N ASP A 62 -12.19 20.10 -19.10
CA ASP A 62 -13.59 19.80 -19.34
C ASP A 62 -13.96 18.47 -18.68
N GLN A 63 -15.16 18.42 -18.12
CA GLN A 63 -15.71 17.18 -17.59
C GLN A 63 -16.13 16.32 -18.78
N TYR A 64 -16.02 14.98 -18.66
CA TYR A 64 -16.47 14.10 -19.74
C TYR A 64 -18.00 14.23 -19.94
N ASP A 65 -18.42 15.05 -20.92
CA ASP A 65 -19.83 15.36 -21.21
C ASP A 65 -20.57 14.25 -21.96
N THR A 66 -19.86 13.26 -22.52
CA THR A 66 -20.53 12.14 -23.22
C THR A 66 -19.74 10.83 -23.06
N ILE A 67 -20.27 9.95 -22.20
CA ILE A 67 -19.72 8.63 -21.81
C ILE A 67 -19.80 7.58 -22.96
N LEU A 68 -20.10 7.95 -24.21
CA LEU A 68 -20.75 7.04 -25.17
C LEU A 68 -19.97 6.60 -26.42
N ALA A 69 -18.68 6.89 -26.60
CA ALA A 69 -18.05 6.55 -27.89
C ALA A 69 -17.48 5.12 -27.99
N GLU A 70 -16.72 4.59 -27.01
CA GLU A 70 -16.20 3.21 -27.16
C GLU A 70 -15.59 2.58 -25.90
N HIS A 71 -15.24 3.37 -24.89
CA HIS A 71 -14.43 2.92 -23.75
C HIS A 71 -15.02 3.09 -22.33
N PRO A 72 -16.34 2.96 -22.11
CA PRO A 72 -16.91 3.17 -20.77
C PRO A 72 -16.44 2.12 -19.76
N LEU A 73 -16.27 0.85 -20.17
CA LEU A 73 -15.98 -0.23 -19.23
C LEU A 73 -14.58 -0.13 -18.61
N LYS A 74 -13.56 0.23 -19.40
CA LYS A 74 -12.19 0.35 -18.89
C LYS A 74 -12.07 1.47 -17.85
N ILE A 75 -12.70 2.63 -18.10
CA ILE A 75 -12.66 3.79 -17.21
C ILE A 75 -13.51 3.56 -15.96
N VAL A 76 -14.72 3.02 -16.10
CA VAL A 76 -15.61 2.75 -14.95
C VAL A 76 -15.02 1.68 -14.04
N LEU A 77 -14.46 0.60 -14.61
CA LEU A 77 -13.84 -0.47 -13.82
C LEU A 77 -12.60 0.04 -13.08
N THR A 78 -11.74 0.81 -13.75
CA THR A 78 -10.54 1.38 -13.13
C THR A 78 -10.88 2.38 -12.03
N ARG A 79 -11.90 3.24 -12.22
CA ARG A 79 -12.44 4.09 -11.14
C ARG A 79 -12.88 3.27 -9.93
N ALA A 80 -13.69 2.23 -10.15
CA ALA A 80 -14.18 1.39 -9.05
C ALA A 80 -13.03 0.69 -8.30
N LEU A 81 -12.04 0.17 -9.04
CA LEU A 81 -10.86 -0.48 -8.46
C LEU A 81 -9.97 0.50 -7.68
N MET A 82 -9.74 1.71 -8.19
CA MET A 82 -8.95 2.73 -7.50
C MET A 82 -9.66 3.24 -6.24
N ILE A 83 -10.96 3.52 -6.31
CA ILE A 83 -11.74 3.98 -5.14
C ILE A 83 -11.77 2.90 -4.05
N THR A 84 -11.98 1.63 -4.42
CA THR A 84 -11.96 0.53 -3.46
C THR A 84 -10.58 0.34 -2.84
N ALA A 85 -9.50 0.47 -3.63
CA ALA A 85 -8.13 0.46 -3.12
C ALA A 85 -7.89 1.60 -2.12
N ASP A 86 -8.30 2.83 -2.43
CA ASP A 86 -8.14 4.00 -1.57
C ASP A 86 -8.88 3.86 -0.23
N ILE A 87 -10.13 3.36 -0.26
CA ILE A 87 -10.92 3.14 0.95
C ILE A 87 -10.25 2.09 1.84
N LEU A 88 -9.83 0.96 1.25
CA LEU A 88 -9.17 -0.12 1.99
C LEU A 88 -7.81 0.31 2.54
N ALA A 89 -7.00 1.02 1.76
CA ALA A 89 -5.70 1.53 2.18
C ALA A 89 -5.84 2.57 3.30
N SER A 90 -6.80 3.49 3.19
CA SER A 90 -7.09 4.49 4.23
C SER A 90 -7.55 3.85 5.52
N PHE A 91 -8.45 2.85 5.44
CA PHE A 91 -8.91 2.11 6.61
C PHE A 91 -7.77 1.33 7.28
N ALA A 92 -6.93 0.66 6.48
CA ALA A 92 -5.74 -0.03 6.98
C ALA A 92 -4.76 0.94 7.67
N LEU A 93 -4.59 2.15 7.13
CA LEU A 93 -3.72 3.16 7.70
C LEU A 93 -4.19 3.64 9.07
N ILE A 94 -5.51 3.82 9.25
CA ILE A 94 -6.09 4.19 10.54
C ILE A 94 -5.88 3.07 11.57
N ILE A 95 -6.09 1.81 11.19
CA ILE A 95 -5.83 0.66 12.08
C ILE A 95 -4.34 0.58 12.43
N LEU A 96 -3.46 0.80 11.45
CA LEU A 96 -2.02 0.80 11.66
C LEU A 96 -1.64 1.90 12.67
N MET A 97 -2.14 3.12 12.50
CA MET A 97 -1.95 4.24 13.42
C MET A 97 -2.28 3.89 14.87
N LEU A 98 -3.41 3.20 15.10
CA LEU A 98 -3.81 2.77 16.44
C LEU A 98 -2.93 1.65 17.00
N GLY A 99 -2.28 0.86 16.13
CA GLY A 99 -1.39 -0.24 16.49
C GLY A 99 0.05 0.16 16.82
N LEU A 100 0.49 1.39 16.48
CA LEU A 100 1.86 1.84 16.73
C LEU A 100 2.17 1.95 18.24
N ASP A 101 3.36 1.53 18.65
CA ASP A 101 3.81 1.60 20.04
C ASP A 101 3.94 3.05 20.57
N CYS A 102 4.14 4.03 19.68
CA CYS A 102 4.20 5.45 20.01
C CYS A 102 2.84 6.01 20.51
N VAL A 103 1.73 5.32 20.21
CA VAL A 103 0.40 5.74 20.61
C VAL A 103 0.07 5.15 21.99
N ARG A 104 -0.02 6.04 22.99
CA ARG A 104 -0.25 5.72 24.41
C ARG A 104 -1.65 5.17 24.75
N PHE A 105 -2.51 4.95 23.75
CA PHE A 105 -3.94 4.67 23.94
C PHE A 105 -4.21 3.27 24.54
N LEU A 106 -3.36 2.26 24.24
CA LEU A 106 -3.46 0.90 24.79
C LEU A 106 -2.20 0.57 25.60
N LYS A 107 -2.15 0.98 26.87
CA LYS A 107 -0.99 0.75 27.75
C LYS A 107 -0.93 -0.66 28.33
N GLU A 108 -2.01 -1.43 28.22
CA GLU A 108 -2.20 -2.64 29.04
C GLU A 108 -1.93 -3.97 28.33
N GLU A 109 -1.89 -4.05 26.99
CA GLU A 109 -1.77 -5.34 26.30
C GLU A 109 -0.97 -5.26 24.98
N PRO A 110 0.35 -5.59 24.96
CA PRO A 110 1.17 -5.56 23.75
C PRO A 110 0.70 -6.55 22.68
N HIS A 111 -0.02 -7.60 23.08
CA HIS A 111 -0.57 -8.60 22.19
C HIS A 111 -1.69 -8.03 21.29
N ILE A 112 -2.47 -7.07 21.78
CA ILE A 112 -3.56 -6.43 21.03
C ILE A 112 -3.00 -5.52 19.94
N LYS A 113 -1.97 -4.72 20.27
CA LYS A 113 -1.27 -3.86 19.31
C LYS A 113 -0.68 -4.65 18.14
N LEU A 114 -0.04 -5.78 18.43
CA LEU A 114 0.52 -6.65 17.40
C LEU A 114 -0.55 -7.24 16.48
N ARG A 115 -1.71 -7.61 17.03
CA ARG A 115 -2.85 -8.07 16.23
C ARG A 115 -3.38 -6.95 15.33
N MET A 116 -3.47 -5.71 15.81
CA MET A 116 -3.87 -4.56 14.98
C MET A 116 -2.91 -4.33 13.80
N CYS A 117 -1.60 -4.36 14.03
CA CYS A 117 -0.61 -4.24 12.95
C CYS A 117 -0.73 -5.37 11.92
N TYR A 118 -0.97 -6.61 12.38
CA TYR A 118 -1.19 -7.74 11.49
C TYR A 118 -2.44 -7.58 10.62
N MET A 119 -3.57 -7.18 11.24
CA MET A 119 -4.82 -6.94 10.51
C MET A 119 -4.67 -5.78 9.51
N ALA A 120 -3.98 -4.70 9.90
CA ALA A 120 -3.66 -3.61 8.98
C ALA A 120 -2.83 -4.09 7.78
N GLY A 121 -1.80 -4.91 8.00
CA GLY A 121 -0.99 -5.50 6.93
C GLY A 121 -1.82 -6.35 5.98
N PHE A 122 -2.75 -7.17 6.49
CA PHE A 122 -3.66 -7.96 5.66
C PHE A 122 -4.57 -7.08 4.80
N ILE A 123 -5.18 -6.03 5.39
CA ILE A 123 -6.05 -5.11 4.67
C ILE A 123 -5.27 -4.32 3.61
N PHE A 124 -4.03 -3.89 3.89
CA PHE A 124 -3.16 -3.28 2.88
C PHE A 124 -2.87 -4.22 1.70
N GLY A 125 -2.68 -5.51 1.96
CA GLY A 125 -2.51 -6.51 0.91
C GLY A 125 -3.77 -6.66 0.05
N VAL A 126 -4.93 -6.81 0.70
CA VAL A 126 -6.24 -6.92 0.00
C VAL A 126 -6.57 -5.64 -0.77
N GLY A 127 -6.26 -4.47 -0.24
CA GLY A 127 -6.47 -3.17 -0.89
C GLY A 127 -5.47 -2.84 -2.00
N GLY A 128 -4.23 -3.36 -1.92
CA GLY A 128 -3.22 -3.19 -2.97
C GLY A 128 -3.53 -3.98 -4.25
N ILE A 129 -4.19 -5.15 -4.13
CA ILE A 129 -4.59 -5.99 -5.28
C ILE A 129 -5.44 -5.20 -6.30
N PRO A 130 -6.58 -4.59 -5.94
CA PRO A 130 -7.41 -3.86 -6.90
C PRO A 130 -6.69 -2.65 -7.50
N GLY A 131 -5.85 -1.92 -6.74
CA GLY A 131 -5.03 -0.83 -7.28
C GLY A 131 -4.04 -1.30 -8.35
N MET A 132 -3.39 -2.46 -8.12
CA MET A 132 -2.50 -3.07 -9.09
C MET A 132 -3.25 -3.56 -10.33
N ILE A 133 -4.36 -4.26 -10.14
CA ILE A 133 -5.19 -4.76 -11.24
C ILE A 133 -5.71 -3.58 -12.06
N GLY A 134 -6.22 -2.53 -11.42
CA GLY A 134 -6.75 -1.34 -12.10
C GLY A 134 -5.67 -0.62 -12.91
N SER A 135 -4.49 -0.39 -12.33
CA SER A 135 -3.38 0.29 -13.03
C SER A 135 -2.81 -0.53 -14.19
N VAL A 136 -2.59 -1.84 -14.01
CA VAL A 136 -2.08 -2.73 -15.06
C VAL A 136 -3.12 -2.92 -16.17
N TRP A 137 -4.39 -3.11 -15.81
CA TRP A 137 -5.46 -3.26 -16.79
C TRP A 137 -5.59 -2.01 -17.66
N TYR A 138 -5.59 -0.83 -17.06
CA TYR A 138 -5.57 0.44 -17.80
C TYR A 138 -4.38 0.52 -18.75
N ALA A 139 -3.18 0.17 -18.28
CA ALA A 139 -1.97 0.25 -19.08
C ALA A 139 -1.98 -0.74 -20.26
N VAL A 140 -2.48 -1.96 -20.06
CA VAL A 140 -2.62 -2.96 -21.12
C VAL A 140 -3.67 -2.52 -22.14
N ASP A 141 -4.81 -2.01 -21.72
CA ASP A 141 -5.85 -1.52 -22.63
C ASP A 141 -5.31 -0.40 -23.53
N VAL A 142 -4.58 0.57 -22.95
CA VAL A 142 -3.94 1.66 -23.72
C VAL A 142 -2.92 1.11 -24.71
N TYR A 143 -2.14 0.10 -24.31
CA TYR A 143 -1.16 -0.53 -25.19
C TYR A 143 -1.81 -1.29 -26.35
N VAL A 144 -2.90 -2.03 -26.09
CA VAL A 144 -3.65 -2.77 -27.11
C VAL A 144 -4.32 -1.80 -28.10
N GLU A 145 -4.87 -0.70 -27.61
CA GLU A 145 -5.45 0.36 -28.45
C GLU A 145 -4.38 0.94 -29.39
N ARG A 146 -3.19 1.26 -28.87
CA ARG A 146 -2.04 1.68 -29.71
C ARG A 146 -1.69 0.62 -30.77
N ALA A 147 -1.59 -0.65 -30.37
CA ALA A 147 -1.17 -1.72 -31.28
C ALA A 147 -2.18 -1.98 -32.42
N THR A 148 -3.47 -1.90 -32.13
CA THR A 148 -4.53 -2.10 -33.12
C THR A 148 -4.61 -0.95 -34.14
N LEU A 149 -4.36 0.29 -33.71
CA LEU A 149 -4.27 1.46 -34.60
C LEU A 149 -3.08 1.36 -35.57
N VAL A 150 -1.91 0.92 -35.08
CA VAL A 150 -0.72 0.70 -35.92
C VAL A 150 -0.96 -0.38 -36.98
N LEU A 151 -1.66 -1.46 -36.62
CA LEU A 151 -1.91 -2.59 -37.54
C LEU A 151 -2.80 -2.21 -38.74
N LYS A 152 -3.64 -1.17 -38.61
CA LYS A 152 -4.62 -0.78 -39.63
C LYS A 152 -4.08 0.16 -40.71
N ASN A 153 -2.77 0.46 -40.73
CA ASN A 153 -2.10 1.31 -41.72
C ASN A 153 -2.74 2.70 -41.94
N VAL A 154 -3.52 3.20 -40.97
CA VAL A 154 -3.99 4.59 -40.96
C VAL A 154 -2.89 5.42 -40.30
N PHE A 155 -1.99 5.92 -41.14
CA PHE A 155 -0.90 6.80 -40.76
C PHE A 155 -1.42 8.07 -40.09
N LEU A 156 -1.09 8.33 -38.81
CA LEU A 156 -0.77 9.65 -38.24
C LEU A 156 -0.44 9.56 -36.73
N GLY A 157 0.85 9.61 -36.40
CA GLY A 157 1.45 10.53 -35.42
C GLY A 157 1.00 10.60 -33.95
N ILE A 158 -0.03 9.90 -33.49
CA ILE A 158 -0.49 10.00 -32.09
C ILE A 158 0.28 8.99 -31.24
N HIS A 159 1.40 9.41 -30.66
CA HIS A 159 2.08 8.63 -29.63
C HIS A 159 1.39 8.91 -28.29
N TYR A 160 1.01 7.87 -27.56
CA TYR A 160 0.48 8.05 -26.20
C TYR A 160 1.52 7.64 -25.17
N GLU A 161 1.81 8.53 -24.24
CA GLU A 161 2.72 8.27 -23.12
C GLU A 161 1.93 8.06 -21.83
N PHE A 162 2.48 7.25 -20.93
CA PHE A 162 1.92 7.07 -19.60
C PHE A 162 2.08 8.36 -18.80
N GLY A 163 0.95 8.89 -18.33
CA GLY A 163 0.96 10.07 -17.49
C GLY A 163 1.42 9.77 -16.07
N TRP A 164 1.78 10.83 -15.34
CA TRP A 164 2.30 10.76 -13.97
C TRP A 164 1.35 10.05 -13.00
N SER A 165 0.03 10.20 -13.17
CA SER A 165 -0.97 9.58 -12.29
C SER A 165 -0.96 8.06 -12.40
N CYS A 166 -0.72 7.51 -13.60
CA CYS A 166 -0.62 6.06 -13.79
C CYS A 166 0.62 5.49 -13.07
N TRP A 167 1.76 6.19 -13.17
CA TRP A 167 2.97 5.83 -12.43
C TRP A 167 2.79 5.90 -10.91
N LEU A 168 2.12 6.94 -10.42
CA LEU A 168 1.80 7.07 -9.00
C LEU A 168 0.86 5.96 -8.51
N ALA A 169 -0.12 5.55 -9.30
CA ALA A 169 -1.01 4.43 -8.97
C ALA A 169 -0.23 3.11 -8.85
N MET A 170 0.69 2.83 -9.79
CA MET A 170 1.55 1.64 -9.74
C MET A 170 2.51 1.68 -8.54
N ALA A 171 3.15 2.83 -8.30
CA ALA A 171 4.06 3.03 -7.17
C ALA A 171 3.33 2.91 -5.82
N GLY A 172 2.13 3.49 -5.71
CA GLY A 172 1.28 3.39 -4.52
C GLY A 172 0.82 1.95 -4.27
N SER A 173 0.36 1.25 -5.32
CA SER A 173 -0.10 -0.14 -5.21
C SER A 173 1.03 -1.09 -4.80
N THR A 174 2.20 -0.99 -5.45
CA THR A 174 3.39 -1.76 -5.07
C THR A 174 3.84 -1.44 -3.65
N GLY A 175 3.82 -0.17 -3.26
CA GLY A 175 4.12 0.27 -1.90
C GLY A 175 3.18 -0.33 -0.85
N CYS A 176 1.87 -0.39 -1.12
CA CYS A 176 0.90 -1.05 -0.24
C CYS A 176 1.18 -2.56 -0.10
N PHE A 177 1.54 -3.25 -1.17
CA PHE A 177 1.95 -4.65 -1.12
C PHE A 177 3.24 -4.85 -0.32
N LEU A 178 4.25 -4.01 -0.53
CA LEU A 178 5.50 -4.08 0.22
C LEU A 178 5.25 -3.83 1.71
N ALA A 179 4.42 -2.84 2.05
CA ALA A 179 4.01 -2.58 3.43
C ALA A 179 3.27 -3.77 4.04
N SER A 180 2.37 -4.41 3.27
CA SER A 180 1.70 -5.65 3.69
C SER A 180 2.70 -6.77 4.00
N ILE A 181 3.68 -7.01 3.12
CA ILE A 181 4.71 -8.03 3.33
C ILE A 181 5.54 -7.72 4.58
N VAL A 182 5.99 -6.47 4.75
CA VAL A 182 6.77 -6.07 5.92
C VAL A 182 5.96 -6.22 7.21
N LEU A 183 4.69 -5.80 7.22
CA LEU A 183 3.83 -5.92 8.40
C LEU A 183 3.47 -7.37 8.71
N THR A 184 3.09 -8.18 7.71
CA THR A 184 2.63 -9.55 7.94
C THR A 184 3.79 -10.53 8.15
N CYS A 185 4.79 -10.53 7.27
CA CYS A 185 5.89 -11.49 7.31
C CYS A 185 6.88 -11.19 8.43
N CYS A 186 7.33 -9.93 8.57
CA CYS A 186 8.33 -9.61 9.59
C CYS A 186 7.73 -9.72 11.01
N LEU A 187 6.48 -9.28 11.24
CA LEU A 187 5.85 -9.46 12.55
C LEU A 187 5.61 -10.93 12.89
N TYR A 188 5.31 -11.78 11.89
CA TYR A 188 5.16 -13.22 12.11
C TYR A 188 6.48 -13.86 12.55
N ILE A 189 7.58 -13.58 11.83
CA ILE A 189 8.92 -14.10 12.15
C ILE A 189 9.38 -13.64 13.54
N PHE A 190 9.19 -12.36 13.88
CA PHE A 190 9.55 -11.85 15.20
C PHE A 190 8.68 -12.42 16.32
N ARG A 191 7.38 -12.65 16.07
CA ARG A 191 6.49 -13.31 17.03
C ARG A 191 6.92 -14.74 17.30
N ASP A 192 7.25 -15.49 16.25
CA ASP A 192 7.63 -16.90 16.38
C ASP A 192 8.98 -17.06 17.07
N GLY A 193 9.96 -16.20 16.75
CA GLY A 193 11.24 -16.16 17.47
C GLY A 193 11.09 -15.87 18.96
N ASN A 194 10.23 -14.92 19.34
CA ASN A 194 9.95 -14.61 20.75
C ASN A 194 9.19 -15.76 21.45
N ALA A 195 8.27 -16.44 20.75
CA ALA A 195 7.53 -17.59 21.28
C ALA A 195 8.46 -18.80 21.51
N LEU A 196 9.37 -19.07 20.58
CA LEU A 196 10.43 -20.08 20.73
C LEU A 196 11.33 -19.77 21.92
N GLN A 197 11.78 -18.53 22.05
CA GLN A 197 12.66 -18.13 23.15
C GLN A 197 11.95 -18.17 24.51
N ALA A 198 10.67 -17.79 24.57
CA ALA A 198 9.84 -17.95 25.77
C ALA A 198 9.61 -19.44 26.11
N GLY A 199 9.38 -20.29 25.10
CA GLY A 199 9.26 -21.74 25.29
C GLY A 199 10.55 -22.36 25.83
N PHE A 200 11.72 -21.96 25.32
CA PHE A 200 13.01 -22.36 25.86
C PHE A 200 13.22 -21.88 27.29
N TYR A 201 12.88 -20.63 27.58
CA TYR A 201 13.01 -20.05 28.92
C TYR A 201 12.10 -20.76 29.93
N TYR A 202 10.85 -21.02 29.56
CA TYR A 202 9.89 -21.74 30.41
C TYR A 202 10.34 -23.18 30.64
N LYS A 203 10.82 -23.86 29.59
CA LYS A 203 11.37 -25.23 29.70
C LYS A 203 12.61 -25.26 30.61
N GLN A 204 13.49 -24.26 30.52
CA GLN A 204 14.66 -24.14 31.38
C GLN A 204 14.28 -23.88 32.85
N VAL A 205 13.31 -22.99 33.10
CA VAL A 205 12.77 -22.74 34.45
C VAL A 205 12.13 -24.00 35.02
N TYR A 206 11.33 -24.72 34.24
CA TYR A 206 10.70 -25.97 34.67
C TYR A 206 11.73 -27.05 35.00
N ILE A 207 12.78 -27.19 34.18
CA ILE A 207 13.90 -28.10 34.43
C ILE A 207 14.64 -27.71 35.72
N ASN A 208 14.89 -26.41 35.94
CA ASN A 208 15.56 -25.92 37.15
C ASN A 208 14.70 -26.14 38.41
N VAL A 209 13.39 -25.94 38.33
CA VAL A 209 12.44 -26.21 39.44
C VAL A 209 12.35 -27.71 39.74
N TRP A 210 12.27 -28.55 38.71
CA TRP A 210 12.23 -30.01 38.86
C TRP A 210 13.52 -30.56 39.46
N LEU A 211 14.68 -30.08 39.02
CA LEU A 211 15.98 -30.39 39.61
C LEU A 211 16.05 -29.98 41.09
N PHE A 212 15.52 -28.81 41.45
CA PHE A 212 15.48 -28.33 42.83
C PHE A 212 14.60 -29.21 43.74
N GLN A 213 13.45 -29.67 43.25
CA GLN A 213 12.56 -30.58 43.98
C GLN A 213 13.15 -31.99 44.15
N ASN A 214 13.87 -32.52 43.16
CA ASN A 214 14.39 -33.90 43.21
C ASN A 214 15.77 -34.05 43.87
N THR A 215 16.58 -32.99 43.94
CA THR A 215 17.97 -33.12 44.47
C THR A 215 18.20 -32.50 45.85
N GLY A 216 17.22 -31.79 46.42
CA GLY A 216 17.27 -31.30 47.82
C GLY A 216 18.45 -30.40 48.18
N ARG A 217 19.29 -30.00 47.22
CA ARG A 217 20.42 -29.10 47.46
C ARG A 217 19.96 -27.66 47.26
N LYS A 218 19.84 -26.92 48.37
CA LYS A 218 19.86 -25.45 48.36
C LYS A 218 21.09 -25.00 47.55
N SER A 219 20.86 -24.32 46.42
CA SER A 219 21.91 -23.57 45.75
C SER A 219 22.33 -22.40 46.67
N PRO A 220 23.62 -22.23 46.97
CA PRO A 220 24.10 -21.06 47.70
C PRO A 220 24.17 -19.90 46.72
N GLY A 221 23.10 -19.12 46.61
CA GLY A 221 23.08 -17.95 45.75
C GLY A 221 21.68 -17.36 45.64
N SER A 222 21.43 -16.35 46.48
CA SER A 222 20.30 -15.43 46.37
C SER A 222 20.19 -14.89 44.94
N TRP A 223 19.15 -15.28 44.22
CA TRP A 223 18.69 -14.51 43.06
C TRP A 223 17.46 -13.74 43.51
N HIS A 224 17.62 -12.42 43.57
CA HIS A 224 16.51 -11.48 43.75
C HIS A 224 15.39 -11.82 42.76
N VAL A 225 14.29 -12.32 43.32
CA VAL A 225 12.99 -12.31 42.67
C VAL A 225 12.59 -10.84 42.54
N PRO A 226 12.33 -10.29 41.33
CA PRO A 226 11.53 -9.09 41.26
C PRO A 226 10.10 -9.52 41.58
N PHE A 227 9.78 -9.53 42.87
CA PHE A 227 8.42 -9.42 43.34
C PHE A 227 7.95 -8.03 42.89
N ASN A 228 7.10 -7.96 41.87
CA ASN A 228 6.21 -6.81 41.75
C ASN A 228 4.84 -7.30 42.18
N GLN A 229 4.53 -6.94 43.43
CA GLN A 229 3.19 -6.94 44.02
C GLN A 229 2.36 -5.85 43.34
N GLU A 230 1.10 -6.19 43.08
CA GLU A 230 -0.06 -5.33 42.78
C GLU A 230 -0.11 -4.62 41.41
#